data_AF-A0A9P6TXS9-F1
#
_entry.id   AF-A0A9P6TXS9-F1
#
_cell.length_a   1.000
_cell.length_b   1.000
_cell.length_c   1.000
_cell.angle_alpha   90.00
_cell.angle_beta   90.00
_cell.angle_gamma   90.00
#
_symmetry.space_group_name_H-M   'P 1'
#
loop_
_entity.id
_entity.type
_entity.pdbx_description
1 polymer ?
#
loop_
_entity_poly.entity_id
_entity_poly.type
_entity_poly.pdbx_seq_one_letter_code
_entity_poly.pdbx_strand_id
1 'polypeptide(L)'
;MSDRKLPTERSERILNELLKIPVNTICCDCGASNPKWASTSIGCFLCMRCCSIHRKMGTHISKIKSVTLDAWTQEEIDNMKNRGNGKVNQFGMEQYIRAKYERKEFMEGGGGGGHQ
;
A
#
# COMPACT_ATOMS: atom_id res chain seq x y z
N MET A 1 -9.84 4.01 -16.97
CA MET A 1 -10.21 2.57 -16.91
C MET A 1 -10.89 2.37 -15.57
N SER A 2 -12.09 1.81 -15.52
CA SER A 2 -12.86 1.77 -14.28
C SER A 2 -12.27 0.75 -13.30
N ASP A 3 -11.89 1.19 -12.11
CA ASP A 3 -11.35 0.32 -11.07
C ASP A 3 -12.38 -0.73 -10.65
N ARG A 4 -12.22 -1.96 -11.14
CA ARG A 4 -13.14 -3.06 -10.81
C ARG A 4 -13.02 -3.41 -9.34
N LYS A 5 -14.06 -3.09 -8.55
CA LYS A 5 -14.20 -3.55 -7.16
C LYS A 5 -14.33 -5.07 -7.12
N LEU A 6 -13.60 -5.70 -6.22
CA LEU A 6 -13.74 -7.11 -5.88
C LEU A 6 -14.83 -7.29 -4.82
N PRO A 7 -15.55 -8.43 -4.81
CA PRO A 7 -16.40 -8.80 -3.68
C PRO A 7 -15.59 -8.85 -2.40
N THR A 8 -16.13 -8.28 -1.30
CA THR A 8 -15.42 -8.11 -0.03
C THR A 8 -14.81 -9.42 0.48
N GLU A 9 -15.59 -10.50 0.51
CA GLU A 9 -15.14 -11.84 0.93
C GLU A 9 -13.93 -12.33 0.12
N ARG A 10 -13.91 -12.07 -1.19
CA ARG A 10 -12.82 -12.48 -2.07
C ARG A 10 -11.55 -11.67 -1.77
N SER A 11 -11.66 -10.36 -1.60
CA SER A 11 -10.51 -9.53 -1.22
C SER A 11 -9.97 -9.90 0.15
N GLU A 12 -10.84 -10.09 1.15
CA GLU A 12 -10.45 -10.48 2.50
C GLU A 12 -9.70 -11.81 2.52
N ARG A 13 -10.20 -12.82 1.81
CA ARG A 13 -9.52 -14.11 1.70
C ARG A 13 -8.10 -13.94 1.16
N ILE A 14 -7.92 -13.19 0.08
CA ILE A 14 -6.61 -12.98 -0.53
C ILE A 14 -5.67 -12.22 0.43
N LEU A 15 -6.15 -11.15 1.05
CA LEU A 15 -5.34 -10.34 1.97
C LEU A 15 -4.94 -11.15 3.21
N ASN A 16 -5.82 -12.01 3.72
CA ASN A 16 -5.51 -12.90 4.83
C ASN A 16 -4.46 -13.95 4.44
N GLU A 17 -4.47 -14.48 3.21
CA GLU A 17 -3.38 -15.33 2.72
C GLU A 17 -2.04 -14.57 2.64
N LEU A 18 -2.06 -13.31 2.19
CA LEU A 18 -0.86 -12.47 2.17
C LEU A 18 -0.31 -12.19 3.58
N LEU A 19 -1.19 -12.03 4.58
CA LEU A 19 -0.81 -11.84 5.99
C LEU A 19 -0.19 -13.09 6.65
N LYS A 20 -0.30 -14.27 6.03
CA LYS A 20 0.41 -15.48 6.49
C LYS A 20 1.89 -15.50 6.08
N ILE A 21 2.29 -14.67 5.12
CA ILE A 21 3.69 -14.56 4.70
C ILE A 21 4.47 -13.91 5.86
N PRO A 22 5.58 -14.51 6.36
CA PRO A 22 6.24 -14.05 7.58
C PRO A 22 6.54 -12.55 7.64
N VAL A 23 7.05 -11.96 6.56
CA VAL A 23 7.37 -10.51 6.50
C VAL A 23 6.13 -9.61 6.57
N ASN A 24 4.95 -10.12 6.20
CA ASN A 24 3.68 -9.40 6.26
C ASN A 24 2.97 -9.56 7.61
N THR A 25 3.42 -10.48 8.48
CA THR A 25 2.86 -10.67 9.83
C THR A 25 3.22 -9.55 10.80
N ILE A 26 4.15 -8.67 10.41
CA ILE A 26 4.61 -7.52 11.17
C ILE A 26 4.37 -6.23 10.37
N CYS A 27 4.19 -5.12 11.07
CA CYS A 27 4.05 -3.80 10.48
C CYS A 27 5.30 -3.43 9.69
N CYS A 28 5.12 -2.93 8.47
CA CYS A 28 6.19 -2.50 7.59
C CYS A 28 7.12 -1.46 8.24
N ASP A 29 6.57 -0.55 9.04
CA ASP A 29 7.34 0.59 9.56
C ASP A 29 7.97 0.33 10.93
N CYS A 30 7.26 -0.36 11.83
CA CYS A 30 7.65 -0.47 13.24
C CYS A 30 7.76 -1.90 13.77
N GLY A 31 7.52 -2.91 12.93
CA GLY A 31 7.62 -4.32 13.33
C GLY A 31 6.53 -4.82 14.26
N ALA A 32 5.55 -3.98 14.65
CA ALA A 32 4.42 -4.41 15.47
C ALA A 32 3.65 -5.55 14.82
N SER A 33 3.34 -6.61 15.57
CA SER A 33 2.68 -7.81 15.06
C SER A 33 1.24 -7.56 14.57
N ASN A 34 0.77 -8.43 13.69
CA ASN A 34 -0.62 -8.54 13.22
C ASN A 34 -1.18 -7.23 12.65
N PRO A 35 -0.55 -6.66 11.59
CA PRO A 35 -1.05 -5.45 10.95
C PRO A 35 -2.45 -5.70 10.36
N LYS A 36 -3.37 -4.75 10.62
CA LYS A 36 -4.77 -4.80 10.16
C LYS A 36 -5.10 -3.75 9.10
N TRP A 37 -4.12 -2.91 8.78
CA TRP A 37 -4.22 -1.86 7.79
C TRP A 37 -3.21 -2.09 6.68
N ALA A 38 -3.43 -1.46 5.54
CA ALA A 38 -2.51 -1.51 4.43
C ALA A 38 -2.48 -0.18 3.69
N SER A 39 -1.32 0.13 3.10
CA SER A 39 -1.21 1.18 2.10
C SER A 39 -1.36 0.55 0.72
N THR A 40 -2.48 0.82 0.05
CA THR A 40 -2.79 0.22 -1.26
C THR A 40 -1.96 0.79 -2.39
N SER A 41 -1.50 2.04 -2.26
CA SER A 41 -0.60 2.67 -3.22
C SER A 41 0.86 2.24 -3.04
N ILE A 42 1.27 1.92 -1.81
CA ILE A 42 2.65 1.49 -1.49
C ILE A 42 2.81 -0.03 -1.56
N GLY A 43 1.74 -0.79 -1.29
CA GLY A 43 1.76 -2.25 -1.30
C GLY A 43 2.30 -2.88 -0.01
N CYS A 44 2.05 -2.28 1.15
CA CYS A 44 2.54 -2.77 2.46
C CYS A 44 1.44 -2.82 3.53
N PHE A 45 1.66 -3.66 4.54
CA PHE A 45 0.80 -3.83 5.72
C PHE A 45 1.31 -3.02 6.92
N LEU A 46 0.39 -2.36 7.61
CA LEU A 46 0.65 -1.39 8.67
C LEU A 46 -0.17 -1.69 9.93
N CYS A 47 0.40 -1.39 11.08
CA CYS A 47 -0.35 -1.32 12.33
C CYS A 47 -1.20 -0.04 12.36
N MET A 48 -2.15 0.04 13.31
CA MET A 48 -3.04 1.20 13.45
C MET A 48 -2.27 2.52 13.61
N ARG A 49 -1.22 2.53 14.44
CA ARG A 49 -0.39 3.73 14.69
C ARG A 49 0.26 4.25 13.41
N CYS A 50 0.90 3.38 12.66
CA CYS A 50 1.57 3.74 11.41
C CYS A 50 0.56 4.14 10.32
N CYS A 51 -0.61 3.48 10.25
CA CYS A 51 -1.67 3.90 9.34
C CYS A 51 -2.11 5.36 9.63
N SER A 52 -2.19 5.77 10.89
CA SER A 52 -2.55 7.14 11.26
C SER A 52 -1.51 8.16 10.82
N ILE A 53 -0.22 7.79 10.84
CA ILE A 53 0.86 8.64 10.32
C ILE A 53 0.73 8.75 8.80
N HIS A 54 0.55 7.64 8.10
CA HIS A 54 0.35 7.62 6.65
C HIS A 54 -0.87 8.42 6.20
N ARG A 55 -1.97 8.43 6.97
CA ARG A 55 -3.14 9.26 6.69
C ARG A 55 -2.79 10.75 6.68
N LYS A 56 -1.90 11.20 7.58
CA LYS A 56 -1.43 12.60 7.64
C LYS A 56 -0.56 13.00 6.45
N MET A 57 0.06 12.03 5.76
CA MET A 57 0.86 12.28 4.55
C MET A 57 -0.02 12.66 3.34
N GLY A 58 -1.31 12.29 3.35
CA GLY A 58 -2.24 12.53 2.25
C GLY A 58 -2.29 11.40 1.23
N THR A 59 -3.41 11.33 0.49
CA THR A 59 -3.76 10.20 -0.40
C THR A 59 -2.93 10.12 -1.68
N HIS A 60 -2.33 11.24 -2.11
CA HIS A 60 -1.31 11.28 -3.17
C HIS A 60 -0.01 10.61 -2.73
N ILE A 61 0.18 10.42 -1.41
CA ILE A 61 1.30 9.70 -0.80
C ILE A 61 0.93 8.25 -0.52
N SER A 62 0.02 8.07 0.42
CA SER A 62 -0.38 6.76 0.93
C SER A 62 -1.90 6.64 0.97
N LYS A 63 -2.44 5.70 0.19
CA LYS A 63 -3.87 5.35 0.25
C LYS A 63 -4.07 4.26 1.29
N ILE A 64 -4.65 4.60 2.44
CA ILE A 64 -4.84 3.64 3.55
C ILE A 64 -6.21 2.96 3.46
N LYS A 65 -6.21 1.63 3.57
CA LYS A 65 -7.40 0.80 3.74
C LYS A 65 -7.25 -0.21 4.88
N SER A 66 -8.35 -0.51 5.53
CA SER A 66 -8.52 -1.66 6.41
C SER A 66 -8.53 -2.93 5.58
N VAL A 67 -7.89 -3.97 6.09
CA VAL A 67 -7.87 -5.28 5.44
C VAL A 67 -9.27 -5.91 5.40
N THR A 68 -10.12 -5.61 6.38
CA THR A 68 -11.43 -6.28 6.56
C THR A 68 -12.63 -5.34 6.48
N LEU A 69 -12.44 -4.02 6.56
CA LEU A 69 -13.58 -3.07 6.62
C LEU A 69 -13.77 -2.27 5.33
N ASP A 70 -12.77 -2.25 4.46
CA ASP A 70 -12.81 -1.45 3.23
C ASP A 70 -13.00 -2.34 2.00
N ALA A 71 -13.68 -1.81 0.98
CA ALA A 71 -13.77 -2.45 -0.32
C ALA A 71 -12.48 -2.27 -1.12
N TRP A 72 -12.04 -3.32 -1.80
CA TRP A 72 -10.79 -3.35 -2.56
C TRP A 72 -11.03 -3.48 -4.06
N THR A 73 -10.17 -2.87 -4.86
CA THR A 73 -10.14 -3.07 -6.31
C THR A 73 -9.17 -4.20 -6.67
N GLN A 74 -9.32 -4.76 -7.87
CA GLN A 74 -8.40 -5.78 -8.36
C GLN A 74 -6.95 -5.26 -8.43
N GLU A 75 -6.77 -4.03 -8.91
CA GLU A 75 -5.45 -3.38 -9.00
C GLU A 75 -4.78 -3.23 -7.63
N GLU A 76 -5.52 -2.83 -6.60
CA GLU A 76 -4.98 -2.70 -5.24
C GLU A 76 -4.52 -4.06 -4.69
N ILE A 77 -5.33 -5.11 -4.90
CA ILE A 77 -4.96 -6.47 -4.50
C ILE A 77 -3.69 -6.93 -5.21
N ASP A 78 -3.57 -6.66 -6.51
CA ASP A 78 -2.40 -7.07 -7.27
C ASP A 78 -1.14 -6.28 -6.87
N ASN A 79 -1.27 -4.99 -6.53
CA ASN A 79 -0.16 -4.24 -5.96
C ASN A 79 0.31 -4.82 -4.61
N MET A 80 -0.62 -5.24 -3.74
CA MET A 80 -0.26 -5.92 -2.47
C MET A 80 0.48 -7.23 -2.71
N LYS A 81 0.07 -8.04 -3.70
CA LYS A 81 0.77 -9.29 -4.06
C LYS A 81 2.16 -9.03 -4.63
N ASN A 82 2.27 -8.03 -5.51
CA ASN A 82 3.50 -7.76 -6.24
C ASN A 82 4.60 -7.14 -5.38
N ARG A 83 4.23 -6.38 -4.34
CA ARG A 83 5.15 -5.72 -3.43
C ARG A 83 5.29 -6.49 -2.12
N GLY A 84 4.29 -6.40 -1.25
CA GLY A 84 4.36 -6.91 0.12
C GLY A 84 5.45 -6.21 0.95
N ASN A 85 5.48 -6.49 2.26
CA ASN A 85 6.44 -5.86 3.17
C ASN A 85 7.89 -6.24 2.83
N GLY A 86 8.13 -7.44 2.32
CA GLY A 86 9.48 -7.90 1.97
C GLY A 86 10.18 -6.99 0.95
N LYS A 87 9.50 -6.62 -0.15
CA LYS A 87 10.09 -5.76 -1.18
C LYS A 87 10.14 -4.29 -0.75
N VAL A 88 9.15 -3.83 0.03
CA VAL A 88 9.15 -2.45 0.56
C VAL A 88 10.28 -2.27 1.58
N ASN A 89 10.51 -3.26 2.46
CA ASN A 89 11.61 -3.22 3.43
C ASN A 89 12.99 -3.34 2.78
N GLN A 90 13.12 -4.07 1.65
CA GLN A 90 14.36 -4.14 0.89
C GLN A 90 14.73 -2.80 0.25
N PHE A 91 13.75 -2.02 -0.19
CA PHE A 91 13.97 -0.67 -0.68
C PHE A 91 14.20 0.32 0.48
N GLY A 92 13.51 0.13 1.61
CA GLY A 92 13.50 1.03 2.75
C GLY A 92 12.47 2.16 2.57
N MET A 93 11.65 2.42 3.59
CA MET A 93 10.56 3.40 3.51
C MET A 93 11.06 4.82 3.16
N GLU A 94 12.21 5.23 3.70
CA GLU A 94 12.85 6.50 3.35
C GLU A 94 13.21 6.56 1.86
N GLN A 95 13.88 5.54 1.35
CA GLN A 95 14.24 5.48 -0.07
C GLN A 95 13.04 5.35 -0.98
N TYR A 96 11.95 4.72 -0.55
CA TYR A 96 10.70 4.69 -1.30
C TYR A 96 10.05 6.08 -1.38
N ILE A 97 9.99 6.81 -0.25
CA ILE A 97 9.51 8.20 -0.23
C ILE A 97 10.40 9.07 -1.15
N ARG A 98 11.72 8.94 -1.05
CA ARG A 98 12.66 9.68 -1.92
C ARG A 98 12.52 9.29 -3.39
N ALA A 99 12.51 8.01 -3.71
CA ALA A 99 12.34 7.49 -5.08
C ALA A 99 11.09 8.05 -5.74
N LYS A 100 9.98 8.07 -5.01
CA LYS A 100 8.68 8.45 -5.55
C LYS A 100 8.45 9.96 -5.57
N TYR A 101 8.91 10.70 -4.57
CA TYR A 101 8.59 12.14 -4.42
C TYR A 101 9.77 13.07 -4.71
N GLU A 102 11.00 12.67 -4.40
CA GLU A 102 12.20 13.45 -4.77
C GLU A 102 12.65 13.10 -6.19
N ARG A 103 12.71 11.81 -6.53
CA ARG A 103 13.25 11.32 -7.81
C ARG A 103 12.18 11.03 -8.87
N LYS A 104 10.89 11.03 -8.50
CA LYS A 104 9.74 10.80 -9.39
C LYS A 104 9.79 9.49 -10.21
N GLU A 105 10.54 8.48 -9.75
CA GLU A 105 10.84 7.24 -10.48
C GLU A 105 9.61 6.36 -10.78
N PHE A 106 8.50 6.58 -10.07
CA PHE A 106 7.28 5.78 -10.18
C PHE A 106 6.05 6.61 -10.57
N MET A 107 6.25 7.85 -11.05
CA MET A 107 5.17 8.70 -11.59
C MET A 107 5.14 8.60 -13.11
N GLU A 108 4.45 7.59 -13.66
CA GLU A 108 3.99 7.66 -15.05
C GLU A 108 2.46 7.66 -15.12
N GLY A 109 1.91 8.71 -15.74
CA GLY A 109 0.52 8.76 -16.20
C GLY A 109 -0.41 9.78 -15.54
N GLY A 110 -0.26 11.06 -15.86
CA GLY A 110 -1.25 12.12 -15.61
C GLY A 110 -0.87 13.39 -16.38
N GLY A 111 -1.34 13.49 -17.63
CA GLY A 111 -0.86 14.47 -18.61
C GLY A 111 -1.29 15.92 -18.41
N GLY A 112 -0.52 16.80 -19.05
CA GLY A 112 -0.97 18.04 -19.68
C GLY A 112 -0.97 19.31 -18.83
N GLY A 113 -0.05 20.24 -19.12
CA GLY A 113 -0.23 21.66 -18.79
C GLY A 113 1.03 22.49 -18.61
N GLY A 114 1.56 23.01 -19.72
CA GLY A 114 2.22 24.33 -19.76
C GLY A 114 3.68 24.40 -19.36
N HIS A 115 4.58 24.34 -20.35
CA HIS A 115 5.73 25.24 -20.40
C HIS A 115 5.76 25.86 -21.79
N GLN A 116 5.74 27.20 -21.77
CA GLN A 116 5.62 28.17 -22.86
C GLN A 116 4.20 28.39 -23.38
#